data_AF-A0A8X6WUB8-F1
#
_entry.id   AF-A0A8X6WUB8-F1
#
_cell.length_a   1.000
_cell.length_b   1.000
_cell.length_c   1.000
_cell.angle_alpha   90.00
_cell.angle_beta   90.00
_cell.angle_gamma   90.00
#
_symmetry.space_group_name_H-M   'P 1'
#
loop_
_entity.id
_entity.type
_entity.pdbx_description
1 polymer ?
#
loop_
_entity_poly.entity_id
_entity_poly.type
_entity_poly.pdbx_seq_one_letter_code
_entity_poly.pdbx_strand_id
1 'polypeptide(L)'
;MVPDRELNSKGHYLPHHPVFKPDSVTTKIRPVFDTSGKVGRSPSLNDCLVKGPNLIEEIPSILLRFREKCTGATSDIRCVFLQIELRKEDRDFLRFLWWERETML
;
A
#
# COMPACT_ATOMS: atom_id res chain seq x y z
N MET A 1 6.62 -19.27 6.15
CA MET A 1 5.38 -20.01 6.49
C MET A 1 4.60 -19.18 7.51
N VAL A 2 3.26 -19.26 7.54
CA VAL A 2 2.44 -18.60 8.57
C VAL A 2 2.66 -19.34 9.91
N PRO A 3 2.88 -18.65 11.05
CA PRO A 3 3.07 -19.32 12.33
C PRO A 3 1.87 -20.18 12.73
N ASP A 4 2.10 -21.37 13.30
CA ASP A 4 1.03 -22.34 13.60
C ASP A 4 -0.09 -21.76 14.48
N ARG A 5 0.27 -20.91 15.45
CA ARG A 5 -0.68 -20.22 16.33
C ARG A 5 -1.66 -19.30 15.58
N GLU A 6 -1.29 -18.84 14.39
CA GLU A 6 -2.08 -17.90 13.57
C GLU A 6 -2.92 -18.61 12.51
N LEU A 7 -2.78 -19.93 12.30
CA LEU A 7 -3.44 -20.65 11.20
C LEU A 7 -4.97 -20.58 11.26
N ASN A 8 -5.53 -20.48 12.47
CA ASN A 8 -6.98 -20.38 12.70
C ASN A 8 -7.44 -18.93 12.99
N SER A 9 -6.54 -17.96 12.96
CA SER A 9 -6.87 -16.55 13.17
C SER A 9 -7.47 -15.94 11.91
N LYS A 10 -8.41 -15.00 12.06
CA LYS A 10 -8.85 -14.19 10.93
C LYS A 10 -7.71 -13.25 10.53
N GLY A 11 -7.26 -13.35 9.28
CA GLY A 11 -6.23 -12.48 8.75
C GLY A 11 -5.89 -12.84 7.32
N HIS A 12 -5.09 -11.98 6.69
CA HIS A 12 -4.60 -12.16 5.33
C HIS A 12 -3.14 -11.71 5.25
N TYR A 13 -2.32 -12.48 4.54
CA TYR A 13 -0.91 -12.18 4.33
C TYR A 13 -0.69 -11.72 2.90
N LEU A 14 -0.28 -10.47 2.75
CA LEU A 14 0.06 -9.87 1.47
C LEU A 14 1.38 -10.45 0.95
N PRO A 15 1.38 -11.04 -0.25
CA PRO A 15 2.61 -11.23 -1.00
C PRO A 15 3.31 -9.87 -1.17
N HIS A 16 4.62 -9.86 -1.01
CA HIS A 16 5.40 -8.66 -1.27
C HIS A 16 6.74 -9.01 -1.90
N HIS A 17 7.28 -8.08 -2.68
CA HIS A 17 8.59 -8.22 -3.31
C HIS A 17 9.33 -6.87 -3.32
N PRO A 18 10.67 -6.88 -3.32
CA PRO A 18 11.45 -5.66 -3.44
C PRO A 18 11.49 -5.19 -4.90
N VAL A 19 11.29 -3.89 -5.11
CA VAL A 19 11.63 -3.20 -6.35
C VAL A 19 12.85 -2.32 -6.10
N PHE A 20 13.96 -2.65 -6.77
CA PHE A 20 15.21 -1.91 -6.68
C PHE A 20 15.17 -0.66 -7.56
N LYS A 21 15.59 0.46 -6.98
CA LYS A 21 15.70 1.76 -7.64
C LYS A 21 17.09 2.33 -7.37
N PRO A 22 18.14 1.86 -8.07
CA PRO A 22 19.51 2.27 -7.79
C PRO A 22 19.71 3.79 -7.93
N ASP A 23 18.96 4.42 -8.84
CA ASP A 23 19.03 5.87 -9.10
C ASP A 23 18.21 6.72 -8.10
N SER A 24 17.46 6.08 -7.19
CA SER A 24 16.73 6.80 -6.16
C SER A 24 17.68 7.24 -5.04
N VAL A 25 17.78 8.54 -4.83
CA VAL A 25 18.60 9.12 -3.76
C VAL A 25 18.06 8.76 -2.37
N THR A 26 16.74 8.72 -2.20
CA THR A 26 16.09 8.58 -0.89
C THR A 26 15.56 7.17 -0.60
N THR A 27 15.15 6.42 -1.63
CA THR A 27 14.49 5.12 -1.46
C THR A 27 15.00 4.10 -2.48
N LYS A 28 16.19 3.55 -2.20
CA LYS A 28 16.87 2.58 -3.07
C LYS A 28 16.11 1.25 -3.25
N ILE A 29 15.27 0.88 -2.28
CA ILE A 29 14.44 -0.33 -2.32
C ILE A 29 13.02 0.06 -1.91
N ARG A 30 12.03 -0.36 -2.70
CA ARG A 30 10.62 -0.20 -2.36
C ARG A 30 9.96 -1.57 -2.21
N PRO A 31 9.39 -1.91 -1.04
CA PRO A 31 8.52 -3.07 -0.95
C PRO A 31 7.24 -2.79 -1.75
N VAL A 32 6.86 -3.73 -2.60
CA VAL A 32 5.59 -3.72 -3.33
C VAL A 32 4.74 -4.84 -2.78
N PHE A 33 3.55 -4.51 -2.30
CA PHE A 33 2.56 -5.44 -1.80
C PHE A 33 1.54 -5.74 -2.90
N ASP A 34 1.25 -7.01 -3.14
CA ASP A 34 0.24 -7.43 -4.10
C ASP A 34 -1.07 -7.75 -3.39
N THR A 35 -2.08 -6.91 -3.60
CA THR A 35 -3.44 -7.08 -3.07
C THR A 35 -4.41 -7.73 -4.06
N SER A 36 -3.93 -8.03 -5.28
CA SER A 36 -4.71 -8.60 -6.37
C SER A 36 -4.59 -10.12 -6.48
N GLY A 37 -3.62 -10.71 -5.78
CA GLY A 37 -3.39 -12.15 -5.74
C GLY A 37 -4.64 -12.93 -5.31
N LYS A 38 -4.99 -13.97 -6.09
CA LYS A 38 -6.10 -14.88 -5.82
C LYS A 38 -5.56 -16.29 -5.55
N VAL A 39 -6.16 -16.98 -4.59
CA VAL A 39 -5.81 -18.37 -4.26
C VAL A 39 -6.95 -19.29 -4.68
N GLY A 40 -6.78 -20.02 -5.79
CA GLY A 40 -7.81 -20.88 -6.34
C GLY A 40 -9.07 -20.09 -6.70
N ARG A 41 -10.19 -20.39 -6.04
CA ARG A 41 -11.47 -19.68 -6.21
C ARG A 41 -11.71 -18.59 -5.16
N SER A 42 -10.77 -18.36 -4.25
CA SER A 42 -10.90 -17.33 -3.23
C SER A 42 -10.73 -15.92 -3.83
N PRO A 43 -11.48 -14.93 -3.33
CA PRO A 43 -11.33 -13.54 -3.77
C PRO A 43 -9.96 -12.97 -3.38
N SER A 44 -9.52 -11.94 -4.10
CA SER A 44 -8.37 -11.12 -3.70
C SER A 44 -8.78 -10.12 -2.62
N LEU A 45 -7.81 -9.53 -1.91
CA LEU A 45 -8.12 -8.47 -0.95
C LEU A 45 -8.87 -7.30 -1.61
N ASN A 46 -8.50 -6.93 -2.83
CA ASN A 46 -9.19 -5.88 -3.58
C ASN A 46 -10.67 -6.21 -3.86
N ASP A 47 -11.01 -7.48 -4.08
CA ASP A 47 -12.40 -7.89 -4.31
C ASP A 47 -13.25 -7.82 -3.01
N CYS A 48 -12.60 -7.87 -1.84
CA CYS A 48 -13.25 -7.81 -0.53
C CYS A 48 -13.44 -6.37 -0.02
N LEU A 49 -12.78 -5.38 -0.63
CA LEU A 49 -12.83 -3.99 -0.20
C LEU A 49 -13.93 -3.21 -0.93
N VAL A 50 -14.66 -2.39 -0.18
CA VAL A 50 -15.62 -1.45 -0.77
C VAL A 50 -14.85 -0.28 -1.40
N LYS A 51 -15.05 -0.07 -2.71
CA LYS A 51 -14.34 0.97 -3.49
C LYS A 51 -14.56 2.40 -2.96
N GLY A 52 -15.74 2.66 -2.39
CA GLY A 52 -16.15 4.00 -1.98
C GLY A 52 -16.34 4.98 -3.15
N PRO A 53 -16.77 6.22 -2.87
CA PRO A 53 -16.85 7.28 -3.86
C PRO A 53 -15.44 7.73 -4.30
N ASN A 54 -15.28 8.09 -5.57
CA ASN A 54 -14.05 8.73 -6.04
C ASN A 54 -14.06 10.21 -5.65
N LEU A 55 -13.19 10.57 -4.71
CA LEU A 55 -13.01 11.95 -4.22
C LEU A 55 -11.84 12.67 -4.89
N ILE A 56 -11.15 12.03 -5.84
CA ILE A 56 -10.04 12.64 -6.56
C ILE A 56 -10.61 13.58 -7.61
N GLU A 57 -10.23 14.85 -7.52
CA GLU A 57 -10.56 15.84 -8.54
C GLU A 57 -9.80 15.59 -9.84
N GLU A 58 -10.45 15.90 -10.96
CA GLU A 58 -9.84 15.80 -12.29
C GLU A 58 -8.62 16.72 -12.42
N ILE A 59 -7.48 16.15 -12.84
CA ILE A 59 -6.21 16.88 -12.99
C ILE A 59 -6.37 18.14 -13.86
N PRO A 60 -7.08 18.11 -15.02
CA PRO A 60 -7.30 19.32 -15.82
C PRO A 60 -7.99 20.44 -15.04
N SER A 61 -8.99 20.11 -14.22
CA SER A 61 -9.72 21.09 -13.40
C SER A 61 -8.82 21.73 -12.36
N ILE A 62 -7.96 20.95 -11.70
CA ILE A 62 -6.96 21.45 -10.75
C ILE A 62 -5.97 22.40 -11.45
N LEU A 63 -5.46 22.01 -12.63
CA LEU A 63 -4.50 22.80 -13.39
C LEU A 63 -5.09 24.11 -13.91
N LEU A 64 -6.35 24.11 -14.35
CA LEU A 64 -7.04 25.33 -14.78
C LEU A 64 -7.16 26.33 -13.63
N ARG A 65 -7.65 25.91 -12.47
CA ARG A 65 -7.76 26.78 -11.29
C ARG A 65 -6.40 27.26 -10.79
N PHE A 66 -5.37 26.42 -10.84
CA PHE A 66 -4.01 26.82 -10.46
C PHE A 66 -3.46 27.95 -11.35
N ARG A 67 -3.90 28.02 -12.62
CA ARG A 67 -3.48 29.05 -13.58
C ARG A 67 -4.29 30.35 -13.51
N GLU A 68 -5.40 30.40 -12.77
CA GLU A 68 -6.26 31.60 -12.70
C GLU A 68 -5.63 32.79 -11.99
N LYS A 69 -4.60 32.55 -11.16
CA LYS A 69 -3.95 33.59 -10.35
C LYS A 69 -2.50 33.77 -10.78
N CYS A 70 -1.96 34.97 -10.56
CA CYS A 70 -0.58 35.32 -10.95
C CYS A 70 0.49 34.56 -10.15
N THR A 71 0.12 34.01 -8.99
CA THR A 71 1.04 33.31 -8.09
C THR A 71 0.39 32.02 -7.62
N GLY A 72 1.14 30.92 -7.69
CA GLY A 72 0.73 29.61 -7.19
C GLY A 72 1.79 29.02 -6.26
N ALA A 73 1.35 28.22 -5.29
CA ALA A 73 2.21 27.46 -4.39
C ALA A 73 1.86 25.97 -4.46
N THR A 74 2.87 25.13 -4.43
CA THR A 74 2.73 23.67 -4.45
C THR A 74 3.65 23.04 -3.42
N SER A 75 3.20 21.97 -2.78
CA SER A 75 4.03 21.20 -1.86
C SER A 75 3.64 19.72 -1.96
N ASP A 76 4.60 18.84 -1.66
CA ASP A 76 4.38 17.40 -1.59
C ASP A 76 4.19 16.96 -0.13
N ILE A 77 3.15 16.18 0.14
CA ILE A 77 2.95 15.56 1.44
C ILE A 77 3.65 14.20 1.42
N ARG A 78 4.84 14.16 2.02
CA ARG A 78 5.65 12.96 2.08
C ARG A 78 4.87 11.81 2.72
N CYS A 79 4.76 10.70 1.99
CA CYS A 79 4.18 9.45 2.48
C CYS A 79 2.75 9.60 3.05
N VAL A 80 1.89 10.38 2.40
CA VAL A 80 0.53 10.69 2.86
C VAL A 80 -0.29 9.49 3.35
N PHE A 81 -0.21 8.34 2.66
CA PHE A 81 -0.95 7.12 3.05
C PHE A 81 -0.50 6.54 4.40
N LEU A 82 0.77 6.77 4.80
CA LEU A 82 1.29 6.33 6.08
C LEU A 82 0.90 7.27 7.24
N GLN A 83 0.31 8.42 6.93
CA GLN A 83 -0.22 9.36 7.93
C GLN A 83 -1.66 9.01 8.37
N ILE A 84 -2.27 8.00 7.74
CA ILE A 84 -3.64 7.57 8.02
C ILE A 84 -3.58 6.27 8.83
N GLU A 85 -4.20 6.27 10.01
CA GLU A 85 -4.27 5.09 10.85
C GLU A 85 -5.41 4.16 10.44
N LEU A 86 -5.12 2.86 10.37
CA LEU A 86 -6.12 1.83 10.16
C LEU A 86 -6.79 1.42 11.47
N ARG A 87 -8.09 1.11 11.41
CA ARG A 87 -8.81 0.53 12.54
C ARG A 87 -8.13 -0.77 12.97
N LYS A 88 -8.10 -1.05 14.27
CA LYS A 88 -7.33 -2.19 14.81
C LYS A 88 -7.81 -3.51 14.21
N GLU A 89 -9.12 -3.61 14.03
CA GLU A 89 -9.82 -4.77 13.45
C GLU A 89 -9.41 -5.07 12.00
N ASP A 90 -8.98 -4.07 11.23
CA ASP A 90 -8.67 -4.21 9.80
C ASP A 90 -7.18 -4.51 9.53
N ARG A 91 -6.31 -4.26 10.52
CA ARG A 91 -4.84 -4.41 10.37
C ARG A 91 -4.43 -5.85 10.04
N ASP A 92 -5.19 -6.82 10.53
CA ASP A 92 -4.89 -8.24 10.34
C ASP A 92 -5.04 -8.73 8.90
N PHE A 93 -5.67 -7.93 8.03
CA PHE A 93 -5.78 -8.23 6.60
C PHE A 93 -4.64 -7.65 5.75
N LEU A 94 -3.78 -6.84 6.36
CA LEU A 94 -2.62 -6.19 5.72
C LEU A 94 -1.29 -6.73 6.26
N ARG A 95 -1.31 -7.90 6.91
CA ARG A 95 -0.10 -8.56 7.40
C ARG A 95 0.79 -8.93 6.21
N PHE A 96 2.09 -9.02 6.44
CA PHE A 96 3.04 -9.58 5.49
C PHE A 96 4.09 -10.37 6.25
N LEU A 97 4.67 -11.37 5.60
CA LEU A 97 5.72 -12.17 6.22
C LEU A 97 7.03 -11.39 6.16
N TRP A 98 7.74 -11.28 7.28
CA TRP A 98 9.10 -10.75 7.31
C TRP A 98 10.03 -11.86 7.76
N TRP A 99 11.08 -12.12 7.00
CA TRP A 99 12.08 -13.12 7.35
C TRP A 99 13.32 -12.41 7.87
N GLU A 100 13.65 -12.60 9.14
CA GLU A 100 14.99 -12.29 9.61
C GLU A 100 15.95 -13.34 9.03
N ARG A 101 17.10 -12.88 8.54
CA ARG A 101 18.19 -13.79 8.22
C ARG A 101 18.76 -14.33 9.53
N GLU A 102 18.15 -15.37 10.09
CA GLU A 102 18.96 -16.39 10.76
C GLU A 102 19.75 -17.08 9.65
N THR A 103 21.07 -16.88 9.72
CA THR A 103 22.15 -17.46 8.93
C THR A 103 21.69 -18.50 7.91
N MET A 104 21.73 -18.14 6.62
CA MET A 104 21.91 -19.14 5.57
C MET A 104 23.30 -19.76 5.80
N LEU A 105 23.34 -20.86 6.57
CA LEU A 105 24.35 -21.91 6.44
C LEU A 105 23.77 -23.01 5.56
#